data_AF-A0A1M3M988-F1
#
_entry.id   AF-A0A1M3M988-F1
#
_cell.length_a   1.000
_cell.length_b   1.000
_cell.length_c   1.000
_cell.angle_alpha   90.00
_cell.angle_beta   90.00
_cell.angle_gamma   90.00
#
_symmetry.space_group_name_H-M   'P 1'
#
loop_
_entity.id
_entity.type
_entity.pdbx_description
1 polymer ?
#
loop_
_entity_poly.entity_id
_entity_poly.type
_entity_poly.pdbx_seq_one_letter_code
_entity_poly.pdbx_strand_id
1 'polypeptide(L)'
;MMFHGIDASVYPSYNGPSFNFGIKGQSYSSNSMPYARTFGILGLAGNGCSGYNYGVLGQLAGNSYGAGVIGLVSTTSYPEIQINGMYAGYFVGSVKSTSGIEATVFIQSSDKRYKKNIVSMDQSKSTNGILALNPVEYNLEQRYYKTPKDSAKTETPYFDENSQLFKKKHYGLIAQELQKTYPDLVYEDIDGYLSVDYLGLIPLLIQSIKEQKAEIETLKLLYNGNNSGIKKVGTNETTPKETYTLTYPVLDQNVPNPFNTSTTITYYLPTTITNASIYIYDMNGVQLKSYPATERGKGNVIIQGSELIAGMYLYTLIADGKVIDTKRMILTK
;
A
#
# COMPACT_ATOMS: atom_id res chain seq x y z
N MET A 1 32.91 6.40 44.52
CA MET A 1 32.91 7.86 44.78
C MET A 1 32.18 8.51 43.63
N MET A 2 31.14 9.33 43.87
CA MET A 2 30.43 10.06 42.83
C MET A 2 30.89 11.52 42.85
N PHE A 3 31.22 12.08 41.69
CA PHE A 3 31.58 13.49 41.54
C PHE A 3 30.49 14.17 40.71
N HIS A 4 29.93 15.25 41.23
CA HIS A 4 28.90 16.04 40.56
C HIS A 4 29.49 17.40 40.17
N GLY A 5 29.07 17.93 39.01
CA GLY A 5 29.38 19.30 38.59
C GLY A 5 28.38 20.29 39.19
N ILE A 6 27.51 20.85 38.35
CA ILE A 6 26.39 21.72 38.76
C ILE A 6 25.15 20.85 38.95
N ASP A 7 24.54 20.92 40.14
CA ASP A 7 23.22 20.37 40.44
C ASP A 7 22.23 21.53 40.69
N ALA A 8 21.17 21.61 39.88
CA ALA A 8 20.18 22.67 39.94
C ALA A 8 18.77 22.06 39.94
N SER A 9 17.98 22.37 40.97
CA SER A 9 16.61 21.90 41.15
C SER A 9 15.67 23.06 41.46
N VAL A 10 14.44 22.96 40.97
CA VAL A 10 13.39 23.98 41.19
C VAL A 10 12.09 23.27 41.57
N TYR A 11 11.47 23.73 42.66
CA TYR A 11 10.22 23.20 43.18
C TYR A 11 9.22 24.36 43.34
N PRO A 12 8.08 24.36 42.63
CA PRO A 12 7.06 25.37 42.84
C PRO A 12 6.40 25.19 44.22
N SER A 13 6.21 26.30 44.94
CA SER A 13 5.49 26.37 46.22
C SER A 13 4.14 27.09 46.13
N TYR A 14 3.73 27.49 44.92
CA TYR A 14 2.53 28.28 44.65
C TYR A 14 1.49 27.46 43.86
N ASN A 15 0.22 27.54 44.28
CA ASN A 15 -0.90 26.78 43.70
C ASN A 15 -1.55 27.42 42.45
N GLY A 16 -0.89 28.41 41.81
CA GLY A 16 -1.34 28.99 40.55
C GLY A 16 -0.54 28.52 39.34
N PRO A 17 -0.93 28.93 38.12
CA PRO A 17 -0.18 28.62 36.91
C PRO A 17 1.24 29.18 37.03
N SER A 18 2.24 28.30 36.94
CA SER A 18 3.65 28.67 37.06
C SER A 18 4.50 27.94 36.02
N PHE A 19 5.46 28.66 35.45
CA PHE A 19 6.49 28.09 34.58
C PHE A 19 7.78 27.99 35.38
N ASN A 20 8.35 26.79 35.47
CA ASN A 20 9.57 26.53 36.24
C ASN A 20 10.64 25.99 35.30
N PHE A 21 11.83 26.59 35.33
CA PHE A 21 12.99 26.15 34.55
C PHE A 21 14.15 25.91 35.50
N GLY A 22 14.71 24.70 35.49
CA GLY A 22 15.91 24.38 36.29
C GLY A 22 17.16 25.06 35.72
N ILE A 23 17.47 24.77 34.45
CA ILE A 23 18.58 25.39 33.70
C ILE A 23 18.05 25.81 32.32
N LYS A 24 18.36 27.03 31.89
CA LYS A 24 18.03 27.55 30.55
C LYS A 24 19.30 27.93 29.79
N GLY A 25 19.71 27.08 28.84
CA GLY A 25 20.78 27.39 27.89
C GLY A 25 20.20 27.99 26.60
N GLN A 26 20.61 29.21 26.24
CA GLN A 26 20.14 29.89 25.02
C GLN A 26 21.32 30.56 24.31
N SER A 27 21.43 30.32 23.00
CA SER A 27 22.34 31.03 22.11
C SER A 27 21.57 31.28 20.81
N TYR A 28 21.29 32.55 20.52
CA TYR A 28 20.43 32.96 19.41
C TYR A 28 20.89 34.31 18.86
N SER A 29 20.90 34.45 17.53
CA SER A 29 21.09 35.72 16.82
C SER A 29 19.82 36.03 16.03
N SER A 30 19.34 37.27 16.11
CA SER A 30 18.18 37.74 15.34
C SER A 30 18.47 37.87 13.84
N ASN A 31 19.75 37.93 13.46
CA ASN A 31 20.19 38.00 12.07
C ASN A 31 21.04 36.78 11.71
N SER A 32 20.88 36.28 10.48
CA SER A 32 21.75 35.25 9.92
C SER A 32 23.18 35.80 9.79
N MET A 33 24.13 35.11 10.40
CA MET A 33 25.55 35.44 10.32
C MET A 33 26.29 34.28 9.64
N PRO A 34 26.92 34.49 8.47
CA PRO A 34 27.44 33.41 7.63
C PRO A 34 28.57 32.58 8.27
N TYR A 35 29.21 33.10 9.33
CA TYR A 35 30.32 32.43 10.01
C TYR A 35 30.04 32.12 11.49
N ALA A 36 28.82 32.36 11.98
CA ALA A 36 28.46 32.08 13.36
C ALA A 36 27.87 30.67 13.51
N ARG A 37 28.23 30.00 14.61
CA ARG A 37 27.60 28.75 15.05
C ARG A 37 27.15 28.93 16.50
N THR A 38 25.87 28.77 16.77
CA THR A 38 25.28 28.92 18.10
C THR A 38 24.82 27.57 18.61
N PHE A 39 25.13 27.26 19.87
CA PHE A 39 24.71 26.03 20.54
C PHE A 39 23.97 26.42 21.82
N GLY A 40 22.73 25.97 21.98
CA GLY A 40 21.99 26.19 23.23
C GLY A 40 22.46 25.26 24.35
N ILE A 41 22.57 23.96 24.04
CA ILE A 41 23.06 22.90 24.93
C ILE A 41 24.00 22.01 24.10
N LEU A 42 25.18 21.68 24.65
CA LEU A 42 26.13 20.73 24.07
C LEU A 42 26.45 19.65 25.13
N GLY A 43 25.84 18.47 24.98
CA GLY A 43 26.07 17.33 25.88
C GLY A 43 27.10 16.37 25.31
N LEU A 44 28.16 16.08 26.07
CA LEU A 44 29.19 15.10 25.72
C LEU A 44 29.43 14.18 26.92
N ALA A 45 29.31 12.87 26.72
CA ALA A 45 29.66 11.85 27.70
C ALA A 45 30.37 10.69 27.00
N GLY A 46 31.37 10.09 27.64
CA GLY A 46 32.11 8.95 27.08
C GLY A 46 33.02 8.26 28.09
N ASN A 47 33.33 6.99 27.82
CA ASN A 47 34.27 6.14 28.55
C ASN A 47 34.07 6.03 30.07
N GLY A 48 32.84 6.23 30.58
CA GLY A 48 32.51 6.00 31.99
C GLY A 48 32.57 4.51 32.36
N CYS A 49 31.68 3.69 31.77
CA CYS A 49 31.70 2.23 31.85
C CYS A 49 30.97 1.58 30.66
N SER A 50 31.07 0.24 30.52
CA SER A 50 30.45 -0.51 29.42
C SER A 50 28.92 -0.34 29.43
N GLY A 51 28.40 0.49 28.52
CA GLY A 51 26.96 0.64 28.27
C GLY A 51 26.28 1.86 28.89
N TYR A 52 26.96 2.66 29.71
CA TYR A 52 26.32 3.79 30.42
C TYR A 52 27.06 5.10 30.19
N ASN A 53 26.75 5.76 29.06
CA ASN A 53 27.25 7.10 28.74
C ASN A 53 26.12 7.86 28.04
N TYR A 54 25.59 8.91 28.67
CA TYR A 54 24.49 9.70 28.14
C TYR A 54 24.94 11.15 27.98
N GLY A 55 25.07 11.63 26.73
CA GLY A 55 25.37 13.05 26.48
C GLY A 55 24.22 13.95 26.93
N VAL A 56 22.98 13.51 26.70
CA VAL A 56 21.74 14.15 27.17
C VAL A 56 20.75 13.06 27.56
N LEU A 57 20.16 13.13 28.75
CA LEU A 57 19.09 12.26 29.23
C LEU A 57 17.87 13.12 29.56
N GLY A 58 16.78 12.95 28.80
CA GLY A 58 15.49 13.55 29.13
C GLY A 58 14.55 12.48 29.68
N GLN A 59 13.95 12.73 30.84
CA GLN A 59 12.99 11.84 31.47
C GLN A 59 11.75 12.61 31.88
N LEU A 60 10.58 12.13 31.44
CA LEU A 60 9.31 12.53 32.03
C LEU A 60 9.02 11.60 33.21
N ALA A 61 8.93 12.14 34.42
CA ALA A 61 8.59 11.40 35.63
C ALA A 61 7.16 11.72 36.08
N GLY A 62 6.49 10.75 36.71
CA GLY A 62 5.10 10.86 37.18
C GLY A 62 4.06 10.38 36.15
N ASN A 63 2.79 10.72 36.38
CA ASN A 63 1.64 10.20 35.64
C ASN A 63 0.94 11.24 34.75
N SER A 64 1.58 12.41 34.54
CA SER A 64 1.02 13.50 33.74
C SER A 64 1.53 13.46 32.30
N TYR A 65 0.72 13.97 31.37
CA TYR A 65 1.11 14.07 29.97
C TYR A 65 2.29 15.03 29.77
N GLY A 66 3.13 14.72 28.79
CA GLY A 66 4.33 15.48 28.47
C GLY A 66 5.32 14.65 27.65
N ALA A 67 6.55 15.17 27.56
CA ALA A 67 7.65 14.42 26.98
C ALA A 67 8.97 14.64 27.73
N GLY A 68 9.83 13.61 27.75
CA GLY A 68 11.16 13.72 28.34
C GLY A 68 12.09 14.66 27.56
N VAL A 69 11.96 14.66 26.24
CA VAL A 69 12.63 15.61 25.32
C VAL A 69 11.59 16.17 24.35
N ILE A 70 11.58 17.49 24.18
CA ILE A 70 10.74 18.16 23.18
C ILE A 70 11.66 18.85 22.15
N GLY A 71 11.45 18.52 20.88
CA GLY A 71 12.08 19.23 19.76
C GLY A 71 11.03 20.02 18.99
N LEU A 72 11.34 21.27 18.65
CA LEU A 72 10.44 22.17 17.93
C LEU A 72 11.20 22.91 16.84
N VAL A 73 10.61 22.94 15.65
CA VAL A 73 10.95 23.91 14.61
C VAL A 73 9.85 24.98 14.61
N SER A 74 10.19 26.22 15.00
CA SER A 74 9.26 27.35 15.07
C SER A 74 9.93 28.64 14.61
N THR A 75 9.18 29.47 13.88
CA THR A 75 9.58 30.81 13.45
C THR A 75 9.16 31.90 14.45
N THR A 76 8.35 31.55 15.46
CA THR A 76 7.87 32.45 16.52
C THR A 76 8.32 31.98 17.91
N SER A 77 8.22 32.88 18.90
CA SER A 77 8.51 32.60 20.31
C SER A 77 7.70 31.40 20.84
N TYR A 78 8.31 30.64 21.76
CA TYR A 78 7.83 29.41 22.40
C TYR A 78 6.30 29.22 22.37
N PRO A 79 5.74 28.46 21.40
CA PRO A 79 4.34 28.11 21.44
C PRO A 79 4.09 27.18 22.63
N GLU A 80 3.01 27.41 23.37
CA GLU A 80 2.50 26.45 24.34
C GLU A 80 2.01 25.22 23.57
N ILE A 81 2.72 24.11 23.67
CA ILE A 81 2.37 22.86 22.99
C ILE A 81 1.64 21.97 23.98
N GLN A 82 0.35 21.75 23.72
CA GLN A 82 -0.41 20.74 24.44
C GLN A 82 -0.01 19.35 23.95
N ILE A 83 0.68 18.58 24.79
CA ILE A 83 1.02 17.18 24.53
C ILE A 83 -0.05 16.30 25.16
N ASN A 84 -0.78 15.56 24.33
CA ASN A 84 -1.79 14.62 24.77
C ASN A 84 -1.19 13.21 24.80
N GLY A 85 -0.53 12.85 25.90
CA GLY A 85 0.12 11.55 26.10
C GLY A 85 1.45 11.67 26.84
N MET A 86 2.10 10.54 27.11
CA MET A 86 3.41 10.46 27.74
C MET A 86 4.44 9.93 26.74
N TYR A 87 5.48 10.71 26.47
CA TYR A 87 6.49 10.38 25.46
C TYR A 87 7.91 10.48 26.02
N ALA A 88 8.82 9.64 25.54
CA ALA A 88 10.25 9.86 25.79
C ALA A 88 10.77 11.05 24.98
N GLY A 89 10.30 11.19 23.73
CA GLY A 89 10.60 12.30 22.83
C GLY A 89 9.35 12.75 22.06
N TYR A 90 9.16 14.05 21.90
CA TYR A 90 8.06 14.63 21.11
C TYR A 90 8.61 15.72 20.19
N PHE A 91 8.48 15.52 18.88
CA PHE A 91 9.09 16.38 17.87
C PHE A 91 8.02 17.05 17.01
N VAL A 92 7.99 18.38 17.03
CA VAL A 92 7.13 19.21 16.17
C VAL A 92 7.99 19.76 15.04
N GLY A 93 7.93 19.10 13.88
CA GLY A 93 8.71 19.41 12.70
C GLY A 93 9.37 18.17 12.11
N SER A 94 10.03 18.35 10.95
CA SER A 94 10.73 17.27 10.27
C SER A 94 11.97 16.82 11.06
N VAL A 95 12.15 15.50 11.17
CA VAL A 95 13.34 14.88 11.79
C VAL A 95 14.16 14.21 10.69
N LYS A 96 15.42 14.63 10.51
CA LYS A 96 16.37 14.03 9.55
C LYS A 96 17.35 13.14 10.32
N SER A 97 17.45 11.86 9.93
CA SER A 97 18.53 10.95 10.34
C SER A 97 19.42 10.69 9.14
N THR A 98 20.74 10.68 9.34
CA THR A 98 21.69 10.33 8.28
C THR A 98 21.87 8.82 8.11
N SER A 99 21.37 8.03 9.07
CA SER A 99 21.40 6.56 9.08
C SER A 99 20.00 6.01 9.34
N GLY A 100 19.92 4.77 9.83
CA GLY A 100 18.66 4.15 10.25
C GLY A 100 18.06 4.80 11.50
N ILE A 101 16.75 4.62 11.65
CA ILE A 101 16.03 4.78 12.91
C ILE A 101 15.56 3.39 13.31
N GLU A 102 15.93 2.94 14.50
CA GLU A 102 15.49 1.66 15.03
C GLU A 102 14.21 1.86 15.85
N ALA A 103 13.18 1.10 15.50
CA ALA A 103 11.94 1.04 16.27
C ALA A 103 11.32 -0.35 16.11
N THR A 104 10.66 -0.84 17.16
CA THR A 104 9.89 -2.08 17.09
C THR A 104 8.72 -1.96 16.11
N VAL A 105 8.08 -0.78 16.07
CA VAL A 105 6.95 -0.50 15.19
C VAL A 105 7.00 0.95 14.73
N PHE A 106 6.79 1.17 13.43
CA PHE A 106 6.47 2.49 12.86
C PHE A 106 4.98 2.56 12.54
N ILE A 107 4.25 3.45 13.20
CA ILE A 107 2.82 3.65 12.99
C ILE A 107 2.60 4.99 12.29
N GLN A 108 1.92 4.96 11.15
CA GLN A 108 1.52 6.17 10.43
C GLN A 108 0.05 6.50 10.69
N SER A 109 -0.25 7.77 10.96
CA SER A 109 -1.63 8.22 11.07
C SER A 109 -2.30 8.18 9.70
N SER A 110 -3.50 7.60 9.63
CA SER A 110 -4.24 7.41 8.37
C SER A 110 -5.74 7.74 8.51
N ASP A 111 -6.10 8.49 9.56
CA ASP A 111 -7.47 8.88 9.88
C ASP A 111 -8.10 9.73 8.75
N LYS A 112 -9.34 9.42 8.38
CA LYS A 112 -10.08 10.10 7.31
C LYS A 112 -10.19 11.62 7.55
N ARG A 113 -10.25 12.06 8.81
CA ARG A 113 -10.37 13.48 9.18
C ARG A 113 -9.15 14.32 8.80
N TYR A 114 -7.99 13.67 8.63
CA TYR A 114 -6.75 14.32 8.22
C TYR A 114 -6.51 14.25 6.70
N LYS A 115 -7.50 13.77 5.94
CA LYS A 115 -7.41 13.60 4.48
C LYS A 115 -8.46 14.46 3.76
N LYS A 116 -8.10 14.97 2.59
CA LYS A 116 -8.98 15.71 1.68
C LYS A 116 -8.85 15.11 0.27
N ASN A 117 -9.83 15.37 -0.60
CA ASN A 117 -9.84 14.93 -2.01
C ASN A 117 -9.63 13.41 -2.19
N ILE A 118 -10.30 12.61 -1.37
CA ILE A 118 -10.21 11.14 -1.43
C ILE A 118 -10.96 10.65 -2.66
N VAL A 119 -10.23 10.10 -3.63
CA VAL A 119 -10.76 9.50 -4.86
C VAL A 119 -10.28 8.06 -5.00
N SER A 120 -11.08 7.22 -5.68
CA SER A 120 -10.65 5.86 -6.04
C SER A 120 -9.51 5.93 -7.06
N MET A 121 -8.57 4.99 -6.96
CA MET A 121 -7.38 4.97 -7.82
C MET A 121 -7.71 4.50 -9.24
N ASP A 122 -7.11 5.16 -10.23
CA ASP A 122 -7.24 4.79 -11.65
C ASP A 122 -6.50 3.48 -11.92
N GLN A 123 -7.26 2.48 -12.38
CA GLN A 123 -6.77 1.12 -12.57
C GLN A 123 -5.71 1.01 -13.66
N SER A 124 -5.75 1.88 -14.66
CA SER A 124 -4.80 1.81 -15.78
C SER A 124 -3.40 2.32 -15.43
N LYS A 125 -3.30 3.19 -14.42
CA LYS A 125 -2.06 3.86 -13.99
C LYS A 125 -1.28 3.10 -12.93
N SER A 126 -1.94 2.21 -12.18
CA SER A 126 -1.30 1.36 -11.16
C SER A 126 -0.48 0.25 -11.79
N THR A 127 -1.11 -0.67 -12.55
CA THR A 127 -0.40 -1.88 -13.01
C THR A 127 0.74 -1.56 -13.97
N ASN A 128 0.49 -0.78 -15.02
CA ASN A 128 1.52 -0.50 -16.03
C ASN A 128 2.71 0.30 -15.47
N GLY A 129 2.44 1.25 -14.56
CA GLY A 129 3.50 2.05 -13.96
C GLY A 129 4.35 1.24 -12.98
N ILE A 130 3.75 0.34 -12.19
CA ILE A 130 4.49 -0.56 -11.30
C ILE A 130 5.32 -1.59 -12.08
N LEU A 131 4.79 -2.15 -13.17
CA LEU A 131 5.52 -3.11 -14.01
C LEU A 131 6.71 -2.48 -14.74
N ALA A 132 6.67 -1.17 -14.97
CA ALA A 132 7.78 -0.43 -15.58
C ALA A 132 8.90 -0.09 -14.59
N LEU A 133 8.70 -0.30 -13.29
CA LEU A 133 9.73 -0.05 -12.28
C LEU A 133 10.85 -1.09 -12.40
N ASN A 134 12.09 -0.64 -12.19
CA ASN A 134 13.28 -1.47 -12.21
C ASN A 134 13.85 -1.62 -10.79
N PRO A 135 13.58 -2.74 -10.08
CA PRO A 135 14.23 -3.04 -8.83
C PRO A 135 15.74 -3.20 -9.03
N VAL A 136 16.52 -2.52 -8.21
CA VAL A 136 17.99 -2.58 -8.26
C VAL A 136 18.55 -3.13 -6.95
N GLU A 137 19.68 -3.79 -7.06
CA GLU A 137 20.54 -4.16 -5.94
C GLU A 137 21.75 -3.22 -5.91
N TYR A 138 22.11 -2.71 -4.74
CA TYR A 138 23.23 -1.78 -4.60
C TYR A 138 23.91 -1.87 -3.23
N ASN A 139 25.15 -1.39 -3.15
CA ASN A 139 25.84 -1.10 -1.91
C ASN A 139 25.81 0.41 -1.66
N LEU A 140 25.76 0.82 -0.39
CA LEU A 140 25.88 2.24 -0.06
C LEU A 140 27.34 2.69 -0.20
N GLU A 141 27.53 3.94 -0.62
CA GLU A 141 28.82 4.62 -0.59
C GLU A 141 28.93 5.51 0.65
N GLN A 142 30.14 5.61 1.21
CA GLN A 142 30.44 6.50 2.32
C GLN A 142 30.21 7.95 1.90
N ARG A 143 29.59 8.73 2.79
CA ARG A 143 29.50 10.18 2.64
C ARG A 143 30.51 10.84 3.55
N TYR A 144 31.03 11.97 3.10
CA TYR A 144 31.97 12.78 3.87
C TYR A 144 31.41 14.17 4.09
N TYR A 145 31.68 14.74 5.25
CA TYR A 145 31.43 16.15 5.49
C TYR A 145 32.72 16.93 5.58
N LYS A 146 32.65 18.17 5.11
CA LYS A 146 33.74 19.13 5.18
C LYS A 146 33.59 19.93 6.46
N THR A 147 34.58 19.85 7.34
CA THR A 147 34.63 20.78 8.47
C THR A 147 35.27 22.09 7.99
N PRO A 148 34.64 23.26 8.22
CA PRO A 148 35.22 24.55 7.82
C PRO A 148 36.46 24.98 8.61
N LYS A 149 37.08 24.09 9.40
CA LYS A 149 38.18 24.46 10.30
C LYS A 149 39.53 24.12 9.65
N ASP A 150 40.25 25.19 9.38
CA ASP A 150 41.68 25.23 9.06
C ASP A 150 42.09 24.69 7.67
N SER A 151 43.19 25.24 7.18
CA SER A 151 43.67 25.29 5.79
C SER A 151 43.88 23.95 5.07
N ALA A 152 43.63 22.82 5.74
CA ALA A 152 43.75 21.47 5.20
C ALA A 152 42.35 20.85 5.09
N LYS A 153 41.89 20.63 3.85
CA LYS A 153 40.63 19.94 3.56
C LYS A 153 40.74 18.47 3.99
N THR A 154 40.50 18.15 5.25
CA THR A 154 40.31 16.77 5.70
C THR A 154 38.82 16.44 5.68
N GLU A 155 38.42 15.65 4.69
CA GLU A 155 37.06 15.09 4.61
C GLU A 155 36.89 14.06 5.72
N THR A 156 35.88 14.24 6.59
CA THR A 156 35.61 13.32 7.70
C THR A 156 34.44 12.41 7.33
N PRO A 157 34.57 11.07 7.46
CA PRO A 157 33.48 10.16 7.15
C PRO A 157 32.31 10.34 8.13
N TYR A 158 31.07 10.20 7.65
CA TYR A 158 29.89 10.20 8.52
C TYR A 158 29.75 8.93 9.36
N PHE A 159 30.23 7.80 8.85
CA PHE A 159 30.02 6.47 9.45
C PHE A 159 31.32 5.70 9.55
N ASP A 160 31.33 4.63 10.35
CA ASP A 160 32.40 3.62 10.27
C ASP A 160 32.32 2.90 8.91
N GLU A 161 33.36 3.02 8.09
CA GLU A 161 33.46 2.36 6.78
C GLU A 161 33.40 0.83 6.88
N ASN A 162 33.78 0.27 8.03
CA ASN A 162 33.69 -1.17 8.28
C ASN A 162 32.29 -1.63 8.71
N SER A 163 31.33 -0.72 8.84
CA SER A 163 29.95 -1.02 9.20
C SER A 163 29.29 -1.98 8.21
N GLN A 164 28.35 -2.79 8.71
CA GLN A 164 27.49 -3.63 7.88
C GLN A 164 26.66 -2.82 6.88
N LEU A 165 26.47 -1.51 7.14
CA LEU A 165 25.75 -0.58 6.27
C LEU A 165 26.32 -0.57 4.84
N PHE A 166 27.64 -0.62 4.70
CA PHE A 166 28.31 -0.57 3.39
C PHE A 166 28.60 -1.97 2.83
N LYS A 167 28.73 -2.97 3.71
CA LYS A 167 29.05 -4.36 3.33
C LYS A 167 27.85 -5.16 2.83
N LYS A 168 26.65 -4.90 3.36
CA LYS A 168 25.42 -5.60 2.96
C LYS A 168 24.87 -5.02 1.67
N LYS A 169 24.34 -5.91 0.82
CA LYS A 169 23.53 -5.54 -0.34
C LYS A 169 22.19 -4.96 0.12
N HIS A 170 21.80 -3.86 -0.49
CA HIS A 170 20.50 -3.22 -0.34
C HIS A 170 19.69 -3.43 -1.61
N TYR A 171 18.38 -3.36 -1.48
CA TYR A 171 17.44 -3.51 -2.58
C TYR A 171 16.48 -2.33 -2.57
N GLY A 172 16.20 -1.78 -3.73
CA GLY A 172 15.34 -0.62 -3.82
C GLY A 172 15.12 -0.15 -5.25
N LEU A 173 14.80 1.13 -5.37
CA LEU A 173 14.55 1.82 -6.64
C LEU A 173 15.46 3.03 -6.75
N ILE A 174 15.80 3.40 -7.98
CA ILE A 174 16.49 4.66 -8.27
C ILE A 174 15.47 5.79 -8.28
N ALA A 175 15.64 6.79 -7.40
CA ALA A 175 14.69 7.89 -7.23
C ALA A 175 14.44 8.67 -8.54
N GLN A 176 15.49 8.91 -9.33
CA GLN A 176 15.45 9.61 -10.61
C GLN A 176 14.64 8.85 -11.67
N GLU A 177 14.65 7.52 -11.62
CA GLU A 177 13.85 6.68 -12.53
C GLU A 177 12.39 6.67 -12.07
N LEU A 178 12.16 6.48 -10.76
CA LEU A 178 10.83 6.49 -10.18
C LEU A 178 10.11 7.82 -10.41
N GLN A 179 10.81 8.95 -10.29
CA GLN A 179 10.23 10.29 -10.45
C GLN A 179 9.59 10.50 -11.82
N LYS A 180 10.08 9.83 -12.87
CA LYS A 180 9.50 9.93 -14.23
C LYS A 180 8.11 9.31 -14.32
N THR A 181 7.84 8.30 -13.49
CA THR A 181 6.58 7.53 -13.49
C THR A 181 5.65 7.95 -12.36
N TYR A 182 6.21 8.16 -11.15
CA TYR A 182 5.50 8.51 -9.93
C TYR A 182 6.21 9.68 -9.21
N PRO A 183 6.09 10.92 -9.72
CA PRO A 183 6.76 12.08 -9.15
C PRO A 183 6.34 12.35 -7.69
N ASP A 184 5.08 12.07 -7.34
CA ASP A 184 4.55 12.30 -5.99
C ASP A 184 5.15 11.37 -4.92
N LEU A 185 5.88 10.32 -5.32
CA LEU A 185 6.58 9.40 -4.42
C LEU A 185 8.06 9.75 -4.25
N VAL A 186 8.52 10.84 -4.87
CA VAL A 186 9.92 11.27 -4.81
C VAL A 186 9.99 12.68 -4.22
N TYR A 187 10.77 12.80 -3.15
CA TYR A 187 10.98 14.05 -2.44
C TYR A 187 12.41 14.53 -2.63
N GLU A 188 12.59 15.83 -2.83
CA GLU A 188 13.89 16.49 -2.94
C GLU A 188 14.20 17.22 -1.63
N ASP A 189 15.40 17.04 -1.08
CA ASP A 189 15.86 17.79 0.08
C ASP A 189 16.50 19.14 -0.31
N ILE A 190 16.85 19.96 0.69
CA ILE A 190 17.42 21.30 0.45
C ILE A 190 18.77 21.28 -0.29
N ASP A 191 19.46 20.14 -0.27
CA ASP A 191 20.73 19.93 -0.94
C ASP A 191 20.54 19.34 -2.37
N GLY A 192 19.30 19.11 -2.79
CA GLY A 192 18.94 18.57 -4.11
C GLY A 192 18.96 17.04 -4.18
N TYR A 193 19.11 16.33 -3.04
CA TYR A 193 19.09 14.87 -3.04
C TYR A 193 17.66 14.34 -3.06
N LEU A 194 17.42 13.35 -3.93
CA LEU A 194 16.13 12.70 -4.07
C LEU A 194 15.99 11.50 -3.13
N SER A 195 14.82 11.35 -2.54
CA SER A 195 14.43 10.25 -1.64
C SER A 195 13.10 9.63 -2.09
N VAL A 196 12.93 8.33 -1.85
CA VAL A 196 11.73 7.57 -2.27
C VAL A 196 10.82 7.29 -1.08
N ASP A 197 9.52 7.56 -1.21
CA ASP A 197 8.48 7.06 -0.32
C ASP A 197 8.05 5.64 -0.70
N TYR A 198 8.78 4.67 -0.15
CA TYR A 198 8.47 3.25 -0.36
C TYR A 198 7.12 2.83 0.24
N LEU A 199 6.61 3.53 1.25
CA LEU A 199 5.33 3.19 1.89
C LEU A 199 4.17 3.64 1.01
N GLY A 200 4.32 4.75 0.29
CA GLY A 200 3.41 5.20 -0.75
C GLY A 200 3.26 4.23 -1.94
N LEU A 201 4.23 3.32 -2.15
CA LEU A 201 4.11 2.26 -3.17
C LEU A 201 3.12 1.16 -2.77
N ILE A 202 2.87 0.94 -1.48
CA ILE A 202 2.04 -0.19 -1.01
C ILE A 202 0.61 -0.12 -1.55
N PRO A 203 -0.11 1.04 -1.48
CA PRO A 203 -1.43 1.16 -2.10
C PRO A 203 -1.43 0.89 -3.61
N LEU A 204 -0.40 1.33 -4.34
CA LEU A 204 -0.24 1.09 -5.78
C LEU A 204 -0.06 -0.41 -6.08
N LEU A 205 0.74 -1.10 -5.27
CA LEU A 205 0.93 -2.56 -5.37
C LEU A 205 -0.38 -3.31 -5.09
N ILE A 206 -1.11 -2.92 -4.03
CA ILE A 206 -2.42 -3.53 -3.71
C ILE A 206 -3.39 -3.40 -4.88
N GLN A 207 -3.44 -2.22 -5.50
CA GLN A 207 -4.33 -1.98 -6.63
C GLN A 207 -3.91 -2.77 -7.87
N SER A 208 -2.60 -2.85 -8.14
CA SER A 208 -2.06 -3.66 -9.23
C SER A 208 -2.37 -5.15 -9.06
N ILE A 209 -2.29 -5.68 -7.83
CA ILE A 209 -2.67 -7.06 -7.53
C ILE A 209 -4.17 -7.31 -7.77
N LYS A 210 -5.04 -6.35 -7.43
CA LYS A 210 -6.48 -6.46 -7.71
C LYS A 210 -6.77 -6.52 -9.21
N GLU A 211 -6.07 -5.71 -10.00
CA GLU A 211 -6.17 -5.73 -11.46
C GLU A 211 -5.68 -7.04 -12.05
N GLN A 212 -4.49 -7.50 -11.64
CA GLN A 212 -3.96 -8.79 -12.08
C GLN A 212 -4.91 -9.94 -11.74
N LYS A 213 -5.54 -9.91 -10.56
CA LYS A 213 -6.55 -10.91 -10.18
C LYS A 213 -7.76 -10.88 -11.13
N ALA A 214 -8.27 -9.69 -11.46
CA ALA A 214 -9.39 -9.55 -12.39
C ALA A 214 -9.03 -10.05 -13.81
N GLU A 215 -7.80 -9.80 -14.27
CA GLU A 215 -7.31 -10.32 -15.55
C GLU A 215 -7.18 -11.84 -15.52
N ILE A 216 -6.64 -12.43 -14.44
CA ILE A 216 -6.56 -13.89 -14.27
C ILE A 216 -7.96 -14.52 -14.27
N GLU A 217 -8.94 -13.89 -13.61
CA GLU A 217 -10.33 -14.36 -13.62
C GLU A 217 -10.90 -14.32 -15.05
N THR A 218 -10.63 -13.25 -15.79
CA THR A 218 -11.02 -13.12 -17.20
C THR A 218 -10.38 -14.20 -18.08
N LEU A 219 -9.07 -14.44 -17.93
CA LEU A 219 -8.33 -15.46 -18.65
C LEU A 219 -8.83 -16.88 -18.33
N LYS A 220 -9.15 -17.17 -17.07
CA LYS A 220 -9.74 -18.46 -16.67
C LYS A 220 -11.10 -18.70 -17.33
N LEU A 221 -11.94 -17.67 -17.43
CA LEU A 221 -13.22 -17.75 -18.12
C LEU A 221 -13.03 -18.06 -19.62
N LEU A 222 -12.08 -17.36 -20.27
CA LEU A 222 -11.75 -17.61 -21.68
C LEU A 222 -11.18 -19.01 -21.90
N TYR A 223 -10.26 -19.47 -21.05
CA TYR A 223 -9.65 -20.80 -21.13
C TYR A 223 -10.68 -21.91 -20.93
N ASN A 224 -11.57 -21.80 -19.93
CA ASN A 224 -12.64 -22.77 -19.70
C ASN A 224 -13.66 -22.79 -20.84
N GLY A 225 -13.93 -21.63 -21.46
CA GLY A 225 -14.73 -21.54 -22.68
C GLY A 225 -14.07 -22.24 -23.88
N ASN A 226 -12.74 -22.15 -24.02
CA ASN A 226 -12.00 -22.73 -25.13
C ASN A 226 -11.68 -24.23 -24.96
N ASN A 227 -11.52 -24.71 -23.72
CA ASN A 227 -11.21 -26.12 -23.42
C ASN A 227 -12.40 -27.06 -23.43
N SER A 228 -13.61 -26.56 -23.70
CA SER A 228 -14.74 -27.43 -24.06
C SER A 228 -14.55 -28.07 -25.46
N GLY A 229 -13.45 -27.77 -26.17
CA GLY A 229 -13.09 -28.35 -27.47
C GLY A 229 -12.07 -29.49 -27.48
N ILE A 230 -11.23 -29.74 -26.45
CA ILE A 230 -10.14 -30.73 -26.55
C ILE A 230 -9.91 -31.53 -25.25
N LYS A 231 -10.16 -32.85 -25.38
CA LYS A 231 -9.72 -34.03 -24.59
C LYS A 231 -10.48 -34.42 -23.31
N LYS A 232 -11.43 -35.35 -23.51
CA LYS A 232 -11.45 -36.63 -22.79
C LYS A 232 -10.13 -37.38 -23.05
N VAL A 233 -9.29 -37.58 -22.04
CA VAL A 233 -8.56 -38.84 -21.76
C VAL A 233 -8.25 -38.80 -20.27
N GLY A 234 -8.73 -39.81 -19.54
CA GLY A 234 -8.71 -39.82 -18.08
C GLY A 234 -7.35 -40.16 -17.47
N THR A 235 -7.14 -39.68 -16.26
CA THR A 235 -6.45 -40.39 -15.18
C THR A 235 -7.03 -39.90 -13.84
N ASN A 236 -7.24 -40.85 -12.93
CA ASN A 236 -7.74 -40.62 -11.59
C ASN A 236 -6.71 -39.84 -10.77
N GLU A 237 -7.04 -38.63 -10.34
CA GLU A 237 -6.40 -38.02 -9.18
C GLU A 237 -7.46 -37.42 -8.25
N THR A 238 -7.62 -38.09 -7.12
CA THR A 238 -8.31 -37.63 -5.91
C THR A 238 -7.53 -36.48 -5.28
N THR A 239 -7.96 -35.25 -5.56
CA THR A 239 -7.72 -34.09 -4.69
C THR A 239 -9.07 -33.46 -4.36
N PRO A 240 -9.31 -33.05 -3.10
CA PRO A 240 -10.60 -32.53 -2.69
C PRO A 240 -10.86 -31.20 -3.40
N LYS A 241 -11.78 -31.21 -4.36
CA LYS A 241 -12.30 -30.02 -5.04
C LYS A 241 -12.94 -29.10 -3.99
N GLU A 242 -12.27 -28.01 -3.65
CA GLU A 242 -12.93 -26.85 -3.07
C GLU A 242 -14.11 -26.48 -3.97
N THR A 243 -15.31 -26.57 -3.42
CA THR A 243 -16.53 -26.25 -4.14
C THR A 243 -16.66 -24.73 -4.16
N TYR A 244 -16.09 -24.09 -5.17
CA TYR A 244 -16.28 -22.66 -5.41
C TYR A 244 -17.77 -22.39 -5.67
N THR A 245 -18.47 -21.84 -4.69
CA THR A 245 -19.81 -21.29 -4.89
C THR A 245 -19.66 -19.93 -5.57
N LEU A 246 -20.01 -19.87 -6.86
CA LEU A 246 -20.01 -18.61 -7.61
C LEU A 246 -21.03 -17.66 -6.95
N THR A 247 -20.66 -16.39 -6.76
CA THR A 247 -21.55 -15.37 -6.17
C THR A 247 -22.37 -14.62 -7.22
N TYR A 248 -22.16 -14.92 -8.49
CA TYR A 248 -22.82 -14.27 -9.63
C TYR A 248 -23.37 -15.32 -10.62
N PRO A 249 -24.47 -15.02 -11.34
CA PRO A 249 -25.04 -15.92 -12.33
C PRO A 249 -24.13 -16.04 -13.56
N VAL A 250 -24.08 -17.23 -14.16
CA VAL A 250 -23.27 -17.54 -15.34
C VAL A 250 -24.09 -18.32 -16.35
N LEU A 251 -23.90 -18.03 -17.63
CA LEU A 251 -24.45 -18.80 -18.75
C LEU A 251 -23.29 -19.46 -19.48
N ASP A 252 -23.38 -20.76 -19.76
CA ASP A 252 -22.37 -21.49 -20.53
C ASP A 252 -22.77 -21.62 -22.00
N GLN A 253 -21.78 -21.96 -22.83
CA GLN A 253 -22.03 -22.30 -24.23
C GLN A 253 -22.81 -23.61 -24.32
N ASN A 254 -23.82 -23.67 -25.20
CA ASN A 254 -24.60 -24.88 -25.43
C ASN A 254 -23.72 -26.00 -26.00
N VAL A 255 -23.96 -27.24 -25.56
CA VAL A 255 -23.19 -28.42 -26.00
C VAL A 255 -24.15 -29.52 -26.46
N PRO A 256 -24.04 -30.01 -27.71
CA PRO A 256 -23.09 -29.59 -28.74
C PRO A 256 -23.51 -28.27 -29.42
N ASN A 257 -22.55 -27.55 -30.01
CA ASN A 257 -22.78 -26.42 -30.90
C ASN A 257 -21.75 -26.46 -32.05
N PRO A 258 -22.14 -26.68 -33.32
CA PRO A 258 -23.51 -26.88 -33.81
C PRO A 258 -24.17 -28.19 -33.31
N PHE A 259 -25.50 -28.27 -33.38
CA PHE A 259 -26.28 -29.46 -33.04
C PHE A 259 -27.32 -29.79 -34.13
N ASN A 260 -27.81 -31.03 -34.18
CA ASN A 260 -28.85 -31.46 -35.14
C ASN A 260 -30.10 -32.06 -34.47
N THR A 261 -29.95 -32.76 -33.33
CA THR A 261 -31.07 -33.39 -32.60
C THR A 261 -31.45 -32.62 -31.35
N SER A 262 -30.51 -32.36 -30.45
CA SER A 262 -30.71 -31.57 -29.24
C SER A 262 -29.40 -30.94 -28.77
N THR A 263 -29.51 -29.90 -27.95
CA THR A 263 -28.36 -29.27 -27.29
C THR A 263 -28.71 -28.88 -25.86
N THR A 264 -27.70 -28.90 -24.99
CA THR A 264 -27.87 -28.57 -23.58
C THR A 264 -27.20 -27.25 -23.28
N ILE A 265 -27.95 -26.28 -22.78
CA ILE A 265 -27.45 -25.02 -22.23
C ILE A 265 -27.27 -25.19 -20.73
N THR A 266 -26.03 -25.09 -20.25
CA THR A 266 -25.74 -25.12 -18.81
C THR A 266 -25.69 -23.70 -18.26
N TYR A 267 -26.13 -23.52 -17.02
CA TYR A 267 -26.09 -22.23 -16.34
C TYR A 267 -25.78 -22.41 -14.85
N TYR A 268 -25.36 -21.32 -14.20
CA TYR A 268 -25.23 -21.23 -12.75
C TYR A 268 -26.06 -20.07 -12.23
N LEU A 269 -26.84 -20.30 -11.16
CA LEU A 269 -27.57 -19.25 -10.45
C LEU A 269 -27.23 -19.26 -8.96
N PRO A 270 -26.68 -18.18 -8.37
CA PRO A 270 -26.51 -18.11 -6.93
C PRO A 270 -27.86 -18.06 -6.22
N THR A 271 -27.90 -18.45 -4.94
CA THR A 271 -29.12 -18.45 -4.12
C THR A 271 -29.73 -17.05 -3.93
N THR A 272 -28.98 -15.99 -4.24
CA THR A 272 -29.44 -14.60 -4.20
C THR A 272 -30.37 -14.22 -5.35
N ILE A 273 -30.40 -14.99 -6.46
CA ILE A 273 -31.29 -14.73 -7.60
C ILE A 273 -32.69 -15.27 -7.32
N THR A 274 -33.73 -14.47 -7.58
CA THR A 274 -35.12 -14.87 -7.30
C THR A 274 -35.81 -15.42 -8.55
N ASN A 275 -35.67 -14.74 -9.69
CA ASN A 275 -36.30 -15.14 -10.95
C ASN A 275 -35.25 -15.22 -12.05
N ALA A 276 -35.25 -16.32 -12.83
CA ALA A 276 -34.37 -16.44 -13.98
C ALA A 276 -35.02 -17.22 -15.12
N SER A 277 -34.71 -16.85 -16.35
CA SER A 277 -35.19 -17.53 -17.57
C SER A 277 -34.19 -17.38 -18.71
N ILE A 278 -34.13 -18.41 -19.56
CA ILE A 278 -33.35 -18.41 -20.79
C ILE A 278 -34.30 -18.19 -21.96
N TYR A 279 -34.06 -17.12 -22.70
CA TYR A 279 -34.84 -16.75 -23.88
C TYR A 279 -34.06 -17.05 -25.15
N ILE A 280 -34.74 -17.55 -26.18
CA ILE A 280 -34.15 -17.81 -27.50
C ILE A 280 -34.70 -16.80 -28.49
N TYR A 281 -33.81 -16.19 -29.26
CA TYR A 281 -34.11 -15.19 -30.28
C TYR A 281 -33.59 -15.63 -31.65
N ASP A 282 -34.30 -15.23 -32.71
CA ASP A 282 -33.74 -15.26 -34.06
C ASP A 282 -32.73 -14.11 -34.28
N MET A 283 -32.11 -14.08 -35.46
CA MET A 283 -31.15 -13.03 -35.83
C MET A 283 -31.79 -11.63 -36.03
N ASN A 284 -33.12 -11.55 -36.08
CA ASN A 284 -33.86 -10.28 -36.15
C ASN A 284 -34.29 -9.80 -34.75
N GLY A 285 -33.95 -10.53 -33.68
CA GLY A 285 -34.30 -10.20 -32.30
C GLY A 285 -35.71 -10.62 -31.89
N VAL A 286 -36.41 -11.43 -32.69
CA VAL A 286 -37.73 -11.97 -32.34
C VAL A 286 -37.55 -13.11 -31.35
N GLN A 287 -38.23 -13.02 -30.20
CA GLN A 287 -38.24 -14.07 -29.19
C GLN A 287 -39.04 -15.28 -29.69
N LEU A 288 -38.38 -16.43 -29.81
CA LEU A 288 -38.98 -17.68 -30.28
C LEU A 288 -39.43 -18.59 -29.14
N LYS A 289 -38.63 -18.68 -28.07
CA LYS A 289 -38.87 -19.59 -26.94
C LYS A 289 -38.36 -18.99 -25.63
N SER A 290 -38.90 -19.50 -24.52
CA SER A 290 -38.49 -19.16 -23.16
C SER A 290 -38.48 -20.43 -22.31
N TYR A 291 -37.42 -20.63 -21.53
CA TYR A 291 -37.25 -21.75 -20.62
C TYR A 291 -36.97 -21.22 -19.22
N PRO A 292 -37.73 -21.62 -18.18
CA PRO A 292 -37.48 -21.18 -16.82
C PRO A 292 -36.19 -21.81 -16.28
N ALA A 293 -35.34 -21.00 -15.62
CA ALA A 293 -34.11 -21.44 -14.98
C ALA A 293 -34.33 -21.52 -13.46
N THR A 294 -34.85 -22.65 -13.00
CA THR A 294 -35.32 -22.82 -11.61
C THR A 294 -34.24 -23.32 -10.65
N GLU A 295 -33.23 -24.03 -11.16
CA GLU A 295 -32.20 -24.64 -10.31
C GLU A 295 -31.24 -23.56 -9.77
N ARG A 296 -31.02 -23.58 -8.45
CA ARG A 296 -29.97 -22.78 -7.79
C ARG A 296 -28.72 -23.61 -7.64
N GLY A 297 -27.57 -23.00 -7.91
CA GLY A 297 -26.35 -23.71 -8.25
C GLY A 297 -26.29 -23.99 -9.74
N LYS A 298 -25.72 -25.12 -10.11
CA LYS A 298 -25.56 -25.53 -11.52
C LYS A 298 -26.83 -26.19 -12.01
N GLY A 299 -27.43 -25.64 -13.07
CA GLY A 299 -28.61 -26.19 -13.75
C GLY A 299 -28.41 -26.28 -15.25
N ASN A 300 -29.38 -26.86 -15.94
CA ASN A 300 -29.34 -26.97 -17.40
C ASN A 300 -30.74 -26.89 -18.03
N VAL A 301 -30.77 -26.49 -19.30
CA VAL A 301 -31.94 -26.50 -20.17
C VAL A 301 -31.59 -27.27 -21.44
N ILE A 302 -32.46 -28.21 -21.83
CA ILE A 302 -32.31 -28.98 -23.06
C ILE A 302 -33.20 -28.36 -24.14
N ILE A 303 -32.60 -28.04 -25.28
CA ILE A 303 -33.29 -27.53 -26.47
C ILE A 303 -33.39 -28.64 -27.50
N GLN A 304 -34.61 -28.95 -27.94
CA GLN A 304 -34.85 -29.93 -28.99
C GLN A 304 -34.77 -29.25 -30.37
N GLY A 305 -33.98 -29.81 -31.27
CA GLY A 305 -33.82 -29.30 -32.64
C GLY A 305 -35.11 -29.34 -33.44
N SER A 306 -36.04 -30.24 -33.11
CA SER A 306 -37.38 -30.30 -33.73
C SER A 306 -38.26 -29.07 -33.44
N GLU A 307 -37.91 -28.26 -32.44
CA GLU A 307 -38.66 -27.05 -32.07
C GLU A 307 -38.25 -25.82 -32.89
N LEU A 308 -37.17 -25.91 -33.67
CA LEU A 308 -36.56 -24.80 -34.40
C LEU A 308 -36.24 -25.21 -35.85
N ILE A 309 -36.09 -24.24 -36.74
CA ILE A 309 -35.65 -24.48 -38.12
C ILE A 309 -34.11 -24.43 -38.13
N ALA A 310 -33.45 -25.20 -39.01
CA ALA A 310 -32.00 -25.09 -39.15
C ALA A 310 -31.58 -23.64 -39.45
N GLY A 311 -30.66 -23.10 -38.64
CA GLY A 311 -30.35 -21.68 -38.61
C GLY A 311 -29.50 -21.27 -37.41
N MET A 312 -29.18 -19.97 -37.36
CA MET A 312 -28.45 -19.36 -36.23
C MET A 312 -29.44 -18.69 -35.27
N TYR A 313 -29.17 -18.85 -33.97
CA TYR A 313 -29.99 -18.31 -32.90
C TYR A 313 -29.10 -17.68 -31.82
N LEU A 314 -29.67 -16.71 -31.10
CA LEU A 314 -29.11 -16.19 -29.86
C LEU A 314 -29.93 -16.69 -28.68
N TYR A 315 -29.28 -17.02 -27.57
CA TYR A 315 -29.97 -17.30 -26.32
C TYR A 315 -29.39 -16.45 -25.19
N THR A 316 -30.27 -15.94 -24.33
CA THR A 316 -29.93 -14.95 -23.30
C THR A 316 -30.46 -15.41 -21.95
N LEU A 317 -29.60 -15.39 -20.93
CA LEU A 317 -30.02 -15.59 -19.55
C LEU A 317 -30.43 -14.24 -18.97
N ILE A 318 -31.67 -14.15 -18.51
CA ILE A 318 -32.18 -13.00 -17.77
C ILE A 318 -32.39 -13.45 -16.33
N ALA A 319 -31.81 -12.73 -15.37
CA ALA A 319 -31.97 -12.96 -13.94
C ALA A 319 -32.40 -11.65 -13.25
N ASP A 320 -33.47 -11.72 -12.45
CA ASP A 320 -34.09 -10.59 -11.75
C ASP A 320 -34.32 -9.35 -12.65
N GLY A 321 -34.78 -9.61 -13.88
CA GLY A 321 -35.08 -8.57 -14.87
C GLY A 321 -33.86 -7.98 -15.58
N LYS A 322 -32.65 -8.49 -15.32
CA LYS A 322 -31.41 -8.04 -15.98
C LYS A 322 -30.85 -9.11 -16.91
N VAL A 323 -30.39 -8.68 -18.07
CA VAL A 323 -29.61 -9.53 -18.98
C VAL A 323 -28.27 -9.82 -18.34
N ILE A 324 -27.97 -11.11 -18.16
CA ILE A 324 -26.70 -11.58 -17.58
C ILE A 324 -25.67 -11.82 -18.67
N ASP A 325 -26.05 -12.60 -19.67
CA ASP A 325 -25.18 -12.94 -20.80
C ASP A 325 -26.02 -13.44 -21.99
N THR A 326 -25.49 -13.28 -23.20
CA THR A 326 -26.10 -13.72 -24.46
C THR A 326 -25.08 -14.52 -25.26
N LYS A 327 -25.46 -15.72 -25.72
CA LYS A 327 -24.60 -16.60 -26.52
C LYS A 327 -25.30 -17.04 -27.80
N ARG A 328 -24.50 -17.53 -28.76
CA ARG A 328 -24.97 -17.96 -30.08
C ARG A 328 -25.01 -19.47 -30.17
N MET A 329 -26.08 -20.03 -30.71
CA MET A 329 -26.19 -21.46 -31.06
C MET A 329 -26.54 -21.64 -32.54
N ILE A 330 -26.12 -22.77 -33.11
CA ILE A 330 -26.30 -23.11 -34.53
C ILE A 330 -26.97 -24.49 -34.62
N LEU A 331 -28.16 -24.54 -35.23
CA LEU A 331 -28.89 -25.77 -35.53
C LEU A 331 -28.66 -26.16 -36.99
N THR A 332 -28.14 -27.35 -37.22
CA THR A 332 -27.96 -27.97 -38.54
C THR A 332 -29.02 -29.02 -38.82
N LYS A 333 -29.29 -29.32 -40.09
CA LYS A 333 -30.24 -30.37 -40.49
C LYS A 333 -29.78 -31.77 -40.09
#